data_AF-A0A0V0YZX7-F1
#
_entry.id   AF-A0A0V0YZX7-F1
#
_cell.length_a   1.000
_cell.length_b   1.000
_cell.length_c   1.000
_cell.angle_alpha   90.00
_cell.angle_beta   90.00
_cell.angle_gamma   90.00
#
_symmetry.space_group_name_H-M   'P 1'
#
loop_
_entity.id
_entity.type
_entity.pdbx_description
1 polymer ?
#
loop_
_entity_poly.entity_id
_entity_poly.type
_entity_poly.pdbx_seq_one_letter_code
_entity_poly.pdbx_strand_id
1 'polypeptide(L)' 'MESYATIAAPLYELLKNDAPFIWTENSLAAFDRLKNCLTSAPTLCAPNFADSFQVITDASGTGLGAILEQRGRVIAFASR' A
#
# COMPACT_ATOMS: atom_id res chain seq x y z
N MET A 1 13.01 6.73 -9.64
CA MET A 1 11.83 6.35 -8.83
C MET A 1 12.33 6.19 -7.41
N GLU A 2 11.82 6.98 -6.47
CA GLU A 2 12.22 6.85 -5.07
C GLU A 2 11.68 5.52 -4.52
N SER A 3 12.47 4.80 -3.73
CA SER A 3 12.04 3.51 -3.18
C SER A 3 10.99 3.72 -2.08
N TYR A 4 9.95 2.88 -2.06
CA TYR A 4 8.98 2.85 -0.96
C TYR A 4 9.65 2.73 0.41
N ALA A 5 10.77 2.00 0.50
CA ALA A 5 11.55 1.87 1.73
C ALA A 5 12.12 3.22 2.21
N THR A 6 12.54 4.08 1.28
CA THR A 6 13.06 5.41 1.61
C THR A 6 11.95 6.33 2.10
N ILE A 7 10.78 6.30 1.45
CA ILE A 7 9.61 7.10 1.86
C ILE A 7 9.11 6.63 3.24
N ALA A 8 9.12 5.32 3.49
CA ALA A 8 8.68 4.73 4.76
C ALA A 8 9.68 4.87 5.91
N ALA A 9 10.90 5.35 5.69
CA ALA A 9 11.94 5.44 6.71
C ALA A 9 11.48 6.15 8.01
N PRO A 10 10.78 7.31 7.96
CA PRO A 10 10.27 7.96 9.16
C PRO A 10 9.23 7.14 9.93
N LEU A 11 8.50 6.25 9.24
CA LEU A 11 7.52 5.36 9.86
C LEU A 11 8.18 4.16 10.55
N TYR A 12 9.31 3.66 10.02
CA TYR A 12 10.07 2.61 10.68
C TYR A 12 10.70 3.06 11.99
N GLU A 13 11.06 4.34 12.10
CA GLU A 13 11.54 4.92 13.36
C GLU A 13 10.49 4.83 14.48
N LEU A 14 9.20 4.93 14.14
CA LEU A 14 8.09 4.80 15.09
C LEU A 14 7.92 3.37 15.65
N LEU A 15 8.50 2.36 15.00
CA LEU A 15 8.38 0.96 15.39
C LEU A 15 9.54 0.49 16.28
N LYS A 16 10.51 1.36 16.59
CA LYS A 16 11.66 1.00 17.44
C LYS A 16 11.21 0.88 18.90
N ASN A 17 11.54 -0.25 19.53
CA ASN A 17 11.16 -0.57 20.91
C ASN A 17 11.63 0.47 21.95
N ASP A 18 12.74 1.16 21.67
CA ASP A 18 13.39 2.08 22.61
C ASP A 18 13.01 3.56 22.37
N ALA A 19 12.00 3.84 21.54
CA ALA A 19 11.54 5.19 21.24
C ALA A 19 10.04 5.35 21.54
N PRO A 20 9.61 6.49 22.12
CA PRO A 20 8.20 6.78 22.24
C PRO A 20 7.58 6.94 20.85
N PHE A 21 6.37 6.39 20.66
CA PHE A 21 5.60 6.59 19.42
C PHE A 21 5.11 8.05 19.35
N ILE A 22 5.87 8.90 18.67
CA ILE A 22 5.53 10.32 18.49
C ILE A 22 5.23 10.56 17.01
N TRP A 23 3.95 10.77 16.69
CA TRP A 23 3.53 11.07 15.32
C TRP A 23 3.89 12.51 14.96
N THR A 24 4.95 12.67 14.17
CA THR A 24 5.48 13.98 13.74
C THR A 24 4.95 14.38 12.36
N GLU A 25 5.15 15.64 11.98
CA GLU A 25 4.87 16.13 10.62
C GLU A 25 5.63 15.33 9.56
N ASN A 26 6.87 14.90 9.84
CA ASN A 26 7.64 14.03 8.95
C ASN A 26 6.98 12.65 8.77
N SER A 27 6.39 12.11 9.83
CA SER A 27 5.66 10.83 9.77
C SER A 27 4.38 10.98 8.94
N LEU A 28 3.64 12.07 9.15
CA LEU A 28 2.46 12.38 8.36
C LEU A 28 2.80 12.55 6.87
N ALA A 29 3.83 13.34 6.55
CA ALA A 29 4.27 13.57 5.18
C ALA A 29 4.72 12.27 4.49
N ALA A 30 5.45 11.40 5.21
CA ALA A 30 5.81 10.07 4.71
C ALA A 30 4.58 9.21 4.43
N PHE A 31 3.62 9.16 5.35
CA PHE A 31 2.39 8.39 5.21
C PHE A 31 1.53 8.88 4.04
N ASP A 32 1.33 10.19 3.90
CA ASP A 32 0.58 10.78 2.80
C ASP A 32 1.26 10.53 1.45
N ARG A 33 2.59 10.62 1.40
CA ARG A 33 3.36 10.29 0.20
C ARG A 33 3.22 8.83 -0.19
N LEU A 34 3.27 7.90 0.78
CA LEU A 34 3.04 6.46 0.51
C LEU A 34 1.65 6.22 -0.06
N LYS A 35 0.60 6.80 0.53
CA LYS A 35 -0.77 6.71 -0.02
C LYS A 35 -0.80 7.20 -1.46
N ASN A 36 -0.22 8.37 -1.73
CA ASN A 36 -0.18 8.92 -3.09
C ASN A 36 0.58 8.02 -4.06
N CYS A 37 1.71 7.43 -3.68
CA CYS A 37 2.44 6.49 -4.52
C CYS A 37 1.63 5.22 -4.81
N LEU A 38 0.88 4.71 -3.82
CA LEU A 38 0.02 3.53 -3.98
C LEU A 38 -1.21 3.80 -4.83
N THR A 39 -1.77 5.01 -4.77
CA THR A 39 -3.00 5.40 -5.50
C THR A 39 -2.73 6.08 -6.84
N SER A 40 -1.49 6.45 -7.15
CA SER A 40 -1.11 7.06 -8.43
C SER A 40 -0.65 6.01 -9.47
N ALA A 41 -0.92 6.29 -10.75
CA ALA A 41 -0.41 5.50 -11.87
C ALA A 41 1.14 5.59 -11.90
N PRO A 42 1.89 4.48 -12.05
CA PRO A 42 1.59 3.28 -12.84
C PRO A 42 1.23 2.03 -12.03
N THR A 43 0.98 2.14 -10.72
CA THR A 43 0.74 0.97 -9.84
C THR A 43 -0.54 0.21 -10.19
N LEU A 44 -1.54 0.90 -10.75
CA LEU A 44 -2.79 0.31 -11.25
C LEU A 44 -2.74 0.18 -12.79
N CYS A 45 -2.85 -1.06 -13.28
CA CYS A 45 -2.90 -1.37 -14.70
C CYS A 45 -4.37 -1.37 -15.19
N ALA A 46 -4.58 -0.97 -16.44
CA ALA A 46 -5.90 -1.16 -17.08
C ALA A 46 -6.20 -2.67 -17.20
N PRO A 47 -7.44 -3.10 -16.93
CA PRO A 47 -7.80 -4.50 -17.03
C PRO A 47 -7.73 -4.97 -18.49
N ASN A 48 -7.09 -6.12 -18.71
CA ASN A 48 -7.11 -6.80 -20.00
C ASN A 48 -8.08 -7.99 -19.94
N PHE A 49 -9.25 -7.86 -20.55
CA PHE A 49 -10.28 -8.92 -20.50
C PHE A 49 -9.90 -10.21 -21.25
N ALA A 50 -8.81 -10.21 -22.03
CA ALA A 50 -8.28 -11.42 -22.64
C ALA A 50 -7.41 -12.26 -21.66
N ASP A 51 -6.91 -11.65 -20.59
CA ASP A 51 -6.08 -12.31 -19.57
C ASP A 51 -6.94 -12.74 -18.37
N SER A 52 -6.54 -13.84 -17.71
CA SER A 52 -7.20 -14.28 -16.47
C SER A 52 -6.94 -13.32 -15.31
N PHE A 53 -7.98 -13.00 -14.54
CA PHE A 53 -7.86 -12.25 -13.30
C PHE A 53 -7.48 -13.15 -12.14
N GLN A 54 -6.70 -12.62 -11.21
CA GLN A 54 -6.42 -13.23 -9.92
C GLN A 54 -6.89 -12.30 -8.81
N VAL A 55 -7.61 -12.87 -7.83
CA VAL A 55 -8.05 -12.15 -6.63
C VAL A 55 -7.28 -12.70 -5.44
N ILE A 56 -6.60 -11.81 -4.72
CA ILE A 56 -5.89 -12.13 -3.48
C ILE A 56 -6.69 -11.49 -2.35
N THR A 57 -7.11 -12.26 -1.36
CA THR A 57 -7.91 -11.76 -0.23
C THR A 57 -7.27 -12.09 1.11
N ASP A 58 -7.43 -11.20 2.07
CA ASP A 58 -7.08 -11.42 3.48
C ASP A 58 -8.24 -10.95 4.37
N ALA A 59 -8.59 -11.74 5.38
CA ALA A 59 -9.78 -11.48 6.20
C ALA A 59 -9.47 -11.65 7.69
N SER A 60 -10.09 -10.80 8.50
CA SER A 60 -10.10 -10.83 9.96
C SER A 60 -11.53 -10.89 10.48
N GLY A 61 -11.70 -11.05 11.80
CA GLY A 61 -13.04 -11.03 12.43
C GLY A 61 -13.80 -9.71 12.24
N THR A 62 -13.13 -8.64 11.83
CA THR A 62 -13.69 -7.28 11.72
C THR A 62 -13.60 -6.67 10.33
N GLY A 63 -12.95 -7.32 9.37
CA GLY A 63 -12.79 -6.74 8.03
C GLY A 63 -12.13 -7.67 7.03
N LEU A 64 -12.30 -7.35 5.75
CA LEU A 64 -11.81 -8.08 4.58
C LEU A 64 -11.07 -7.11 3.65
N GLY A 65 -9.87 -7.47 3.22
CA GLY A 65 -9.12 -6.81 2.16
C GLY A 65 -9.01 -7.70 0.92
N ALA A 66 -8.97 -7.09 -0.27
CA ALA A 66 -8.77 -7.79 -1.53
C ALA A 66 -7.92 -6.97 -2.52
N ILE A 67 -7.14 -7.68 -3.33
CA ILE A 67 -6.37 -7.16 -4.46
C ILE A 67 -6.84 -7.91 -5.72
N LEU A 68 -7.17 -7.18 -6.76
CA LEU A 68 -7.37 -7.71 -8.11
C LEU A 68 -6.11 -7.47 -8.93
N GLU A 69 -5.54 -8.52 -9.51
CA GLU A 69 -4.33 -8.41 -10.33
C GLU A 69 -4.37 -9.28 -11.60
N GLN A 70 -3.50 -8.92 -12.55
CA GLN A 70 -3.20 -9.70 -13.75
C GLN A 70 -1.69 -9.77 -13.93
N ARG A 71 -1.14 -10.98 -14.03
CA ARG A 71 0.29 -11.21 -14.33
C ARG A 71 1.23 -10.46 -13.35
N GLY A 72 0.86 -10.41 -12.06
CA GLY A 72 1.59 -9.71 -11.01
C GLY A 72 1.50 -8.18 -11.04
N ARG A 73 0.54 -7.62 -11.80
CA ARG A 73 0.24 -6.19 -11.83
C ARG A 73 -1.13 -5.93 -11.23
N VAL A 74 -1.19 -5.04 -10.24
CA VAL A 74 -2.44 -4.68 -9.58
C VAL A 74 -3.34 -3.89 -10.53
N ILE A 75 -4.63 -4.20 -10.49
CA ILE A 75 -5.71 -3.51 -11.23
C ILE A 75 -6.57 -2.71 -10.26
N ALA A 76 -6.88 -3.28 -9.09
CA ALA A 76 -7.71 -2.63 -8.08
C ALA A 76 -7.44 -3.18 -6.68
N PHE A 77 -7.77 -2.36 -5.68
CA PHE A 77 -7.82 -2.73 -4.27
C PHE A 77 -9.27 -2.58 -3.77
N ALA A 78 -9.72 -3.47 -2.88
CA ALA A 78 -11.02 -3.40 -2.22
C ALA A 78 -10.90 -3.72 -0.73
N SER A 79 -11.75 -3.12 0.10
CA SER A 79 -11.81 -3.36 1.54
C SER A 79 -13.26 -3.29 2.01
N ARG A 80 -13.64 -4.12 3.00
CA ARG A 80 -14.97 -4.13 3.63
C ARG A 80 -14.90 -4.45 5.12
#